data_AF-A0A7X1VMP3-F1
#
_entry.id   AF-A0A7X1VMP3-F1
#
_cell.length_a   1.000
_cell.length_b   1.000
_cell.length_c   1.000
_cell.angle_alpha   90.00
_cell.angle_beta   90.00
_cell.angle_gamma   90.00
#
_symmetry.space_group_name_H-M   'P 1'
#
loop_
_entity.id
_entity.type
_entity.pdbx_description
1 polymer ?
#
loop_
_entity_poly.entity_id
_entity_poly.type
_entity_poly.pdbx_seq_one_letter_code
_entity_poly.pdbx_strand_id
1 'polypeptide(L)'
;MPAILSPRLNHRFWLGVIIFAGLLFFRSPDILLHARFWGEDGWNWYPEAYHLGWSSLALSHTGYFQTISRMVALVAVPFPLAWNPAIYAGFAFIFQLLPAAFLFSDRGAALCPSSAVRFILGSCSALHRIRMKSSST
;
A
#
# COMPACT_ATOMS: atom_id res chain seq x y z
N MET A 1 -17.46 20.50 25.01
CA MET A 1 -16.20 20.00 24.39
C MET A 1 -16.59 18.87 23.44
N PRO A 2 -16.35 18.96 22.12
CA PRO A 2 -16.82 17.91 21.23
C PRO A 2 -16.00 16.65 21.49
N ALA A 3 -16.71 15.53 21.64
CA ALA A 3 -16.15 14.21 21.81
C ALA A 3 -15.12 13.94 20.71
N ILE A 4 -13.85 13.80 21.12
CA ILE A 4 -12.77 13.30 20.27
C ILE A 4 -13.18 11.87 19.91
N LEU A 5 -13.70 11.72 18.69
CA LEU A 5 -14.29 10.50 18.17
C LEU A 5 -13.36 9.30 18.39
N SER A 6 -13.79 8.35 19.21
CA SER A 6 -13.40 6.96 19.03
C SER A 6 -13.79 6.58 17.59
N PRO A 7 -12.88 6.09 16.74
CA PRO A 7 -13.27 5.60 15.43
C PRO A 7 -14.28 4.48 15.66
N ARG A 8 -15.55 4.70 15.28
CA ARG A 8 -16.54 3.63 15.39
C ARG A 8 -16.30 2.68 14.22
N LEU A 9 -15.44 1.69 14.47
CA LEU A 9 -15.17 0.58 13.56
C LEU A 9 -16.42 -0.31 13.43
N ASN A 10 -17.43 0.19 12.73
CA ASN A 10 -18.71 -0.47 12.55
C ASN A 10 -18.65 -1.49 11.41
N HIS A 11 -19.63 -2.40 11.34
CA HIS A 11 -19.73 -3.39 10.25
C HIS A 11 -19.67 -2.76 8.85
N ARG A 12 -20.26 -1.56 8.66
CA ARG A 12 -20.21 -0.80 7.40
C ARG A 12 -18.79 -0.43 6.96
N PHE A 13 -17.93 -0.09 7.91
CA PHE A 13 -16.53 0.22 7.64
C PHE A 13 -15.81 -1.01 7.09
N TRP A 14 -15.95 -2.14 7.78
CA TRP A 14 -15.34 -3.40 7.37
C TRP A 14 -15.87 -3.89 6.02
N LEU A 15 -17.19 -3.79 5.79
CA LEU A 15 -17.78 -4.12 4.50
C LEU A 15 -17.21 -3.25 3.37
N GLY A 16 -17.06 -1.94 3.58
CA GLY A 16 -16.46 -1.04 2.59
C GLY A 16 -15.01 -1.39 2.27
N VAL A 17 -14.20 -1.65 3.30
CA VAL A 17 -12.80 -2.05 3.16
C VAL A 17 -12.68 -3.41 2.44
N ILE A 18 -13.51 -4.40 2.79
CA ILE A 18 -13.50 -5.72 2.15
C ILE A 18 -13.90 -5.62 0.68
N ILE A 19 -14.96 -4.87 0.36
CA ILE A 19 -15.38 -4.66 -1.04
C ILE A 19 -14.25 -4.00 -1.82
N PHE A 20 -13.62 -2.96 -1.26
CA PHE A 20 -12.52 -2.27 -1.92
C PHE A 20 -11.29 -3.16 -2.11
N ALA A 21 -10.93 -3.97 -1.10
CA ALA A 21 -9.87 -4.96 -1.19
C ALA A 21 -10.16 -6.02 -2.26
N GLY A 22 -11.40 -6.50 -2.34
CA GLY A 22 -11.85 -7.39 -3.40
C GLY A 22 -11.69 -6.75 -4.79
N LEU A 23 -12.13 -5.50 -4.96
CA LEU A 23 -11.97 -4.77 -6.22
C LEU A 23 -10.50 -4.61 -6.62
N LEU A 24 -9.61 -4.27 -5.67
CA LEU A 24 -8.17 -4.20 -5.94
C LEU A 24 -7.59 -5.57 -6.33
N PHE A 25 -7.99 -6.63 -5.64
CA PHE A 25 -7.57 -7.99 -5.94
C PHE A 25 -8.02 -8.42 -7.33
N PHE A 26 -9.31 -8.31 -7.64
CA PHE A 26 -9.87 -8.70 -8.94
C PHE A 26 -9.33 -7.87 -10.10
N ARG A 27 -8.91 -6.62 -9.85
CA ARG A 27 -8.28 -5.79 -10.86
C ARG A 27 -6.94 -6.37 -11.33
N SER A 28 -6.13 -6.92 -10.43
CA SER A 28 -4.78 -7.39 -10.78
C SER A 28 -4.35 -8.51 -9.83
N PRO A 29 -5.00 -9.69 -9.90
CA PRO A 29 -4.71 -10.79 -8.98
C PRO A 29 -3.28 -11.30 -9.15
N ASP A 30 -2.73 -11.18 -10.36
CA ASP A 30 -1.37 -11.57 -10.71
C ASP A 30 -0.30 -10.91 -9.83
N ILE A 31 -0.50 -9.65 -9.41
CA ILE A 31 0.48 -8.93 -8.58
C ILE A 31 0.67 -9.60 -7.21
N LEU A 32 -0.37 -10.23 -6.69
CA LEU A 32 -0.34 -10.92 -5.39
C LEU A 32 -0.05 -12.41 -5.53
N LEU A 33 -0.59 -13.06 -6.58
CA LEU A 33 -0.41 -14.49 -6.81
C LEU A 33 0.97 -14.83 -7.39
N HIS A 34 1.54 -13.94 -8.21
CA HIS A 34 2.86 -14.06 -8.81
C HIS A 34 3.72 -12.86 -8.44
N ALA A 35 3.89 -12.65 -7.14
CA ALA A 35 4.63 -11.50 -6.61
C ALA A 35 6.08 -11.46 -7.11
N ARG A 36 6.52 -10.27 -7.52
CA ARG A 36 7.88 -9.99 -8.03
C ARG A 36 8.40 -8.71 -7.38
N PHE A 37 9.70 -8.59 -7.23
CA PHE A 37 10.30 -7.31 -6.89
C PHE A 37 10.01 -6.29 -7.99
N TRP A 38 9.55 -5.11 -7.60
CA TRP A 38 9.26 -4.04 -8.53
C TRP A 38 10.41 -3.05 -8.54
N GLY A 39 11.03 -2.85 -9.71
CA GLY A 39 12.02 -1.80 -9.94
C GLY A 39 13.10 -1.75 -8.86
N GLU A 40 13.03 -0.71 -8.03
CA GLU A 40 13.98 -0.37 -6.97
C GLU A 40 13.94 -1.36 -5.79
N ASP A 41 12.86 -2.13 -5.60
CA ASP A 41 12.74 -3.11 -4.50
C ASP A 41 13.86 -4.16 -4.53
N GLY A 42 14.18 -4.66 -5.72
CA GLY A 42 15.17 -5.71 -5.92
C GLY A 42 16.61 -5.21 -6.07
N TRP A 43 16.79 -3.95 -6.46
CA TRP A 43 18.11 -3.39 -6.76
C TRP A 43 18.66 -2.50 -5.64
N ASN A 44 17.77 -1.75 -4.97
CA ASN A 44 18.15 -0.74 -3.99
C ASN A 44 17.64 -1.11 -2.59
N TRP A 45 16.33 -1.19 -2.39
CA TRP A 45 15.78 -1.23 -1.04
C TRP A 45 16.16 -2.50 -0.28
N TYR A 46 15.93 -3.67 -0.87
CA TYR A 46 16.22 -4.92 -0.21
C TYR A 46 17.73 -5.15 0.00
N PRO A 47 18.60 -5.00 -1.02
CA PRO A 47 20.04 -5.19 -0.82
C PRO A 47 20.65 -4.22 0.20
N GLU A 48 20.23 -2.95 0.16
CA GLU A 48 20.74 -1.94 1.11
C GLU A 48 20.25 -2.24 2.53
N ALA A 49 19.00 -2.66 2.72
CA ALA A 49 18.51 -3.10 4.03
C ALA A 49 19.20 -4.36 4.54
N TYR A 50 19.49 -5.32 3.64
CA TYR A 50 20.17 -6.57 3.98
C TYR A 50 21.62 -6.34 4.43
N HIS A 51 22.35 -5.44 3.78
CA HIS A 51 23.74 -5.15 4.14
C HIS A 51 23.90 -4.12 5.26
N LEU A 52 23.05 -3.10 5.31
CA LEU A 52 23.23 -1.93 6.20
C LEU A 52 22.25 -1.93 7.38
N GLY A 53 21.23 -2.79 7.36
CA GLY A 53 20.20 -2.84 8.39
C GLY A 53 19.54 -1.47 8.58
N TRP A 54 19.29 -1.09 9.83
CA TRP A 54 18.61 0.17 10.20
C TRP A 54 19.25 1.44 9.63
N SER A 55 20.56 1.43 9.38
CA SER A 55 21.25 2.59 8.80
C SER A 55 20.81 2.87 7.35
N SER A 56 20.23 1.88 6.66
CA SER A 56 19.64 2.07 5.33
C SER A 56 18.55 3.15 5.31
N LEU A 57 17.83 3.39 6.41
CA LEU A 57 16.78 4.42 6.49
C LEU A 57 17.32 5.84 6.33
N ALA A 58 18.59 6.06 6.67
CA ALA A 58 19.26 7.34 6.53
C ALA A 58 19.91 7.53 5.14
N LEU A 59 19.73 6.58 4.21
CA LEU A 59 20.17 6.73 2.84
C LEU A 59 19.11 7.44 2.01
N SER A 60 19.48 8.59 1.44
CA SER A 60 18.68 9.24 0.43
C SER A 60 18.79 8.49 -0.90
N HIS A 61 17.70 8.49 -1.66
CA HIS A 61 17.67 8.04 -3.04
C HIS A 61 16.97 9.12 -3.85
N THR A 62 17.59 9.53 -4.97
CA THR A 62 17.12 10.63 -5.82
C THR A 62 16.76 11.91 -5.03
N GLY A 63 17.51 12.22 -3.97
CA GLY A 63 17.30 13.42 -3.14
C GLY A 63 16.21 13.30 -2.06
N TYR A 64 15.56 12.15 -1.91
CA TYR A 64 14.53 11.91 -0.88
C TYR A 64 14.88 10.72 0.02
N PHE A 65 14.49 10.79 1.28
CA PHE A 65 14.52 9.63 2.17
C PHE A 65 13.31 8.76 1.87
N GLN A 66 13.52 7.67 1.13
CA GLN A 66 12.49 6.70 0.73
C GLN A 66 12.10 5.80 1.93
N THR A 67 11.72 6.43 3.05
CA THR A 67 11.63 5.79 4.37
C THR A 67 10.64 4.63 4.38
N ILE A 68 9.47 4.77 3.74
CA ILE A 68 8.45 3.71 3.72
C ILE A 68 8.98 2.46 2.99
N SER A 69 9.51 2.62 1.78
CA SER A 69 10.05 1.50 0.98
C SER A 69 11.19 0.79 1.71
N ARG A 70 12.06 1.56 2.38
CA ARG A 70 13.18 1.03 3.17
C ARG A 70 12.73 0.36 4.47
N MET A 71 11.65 0.84 5.11
CA MET A 71 11.07 0.15 6.26
C MET A 71 10.48 -1.20 5.85
N VAL A 72 9.78 -1.28 4.72
CA VAL A 72 9.29 -2.55 4.18
C VAL A 72 10.45 -3.50 3.90
N ALA A 73 11.55 -2.98 3.34
CA ALA A 73 12.78 -3.75 3.14
C ALA A 73 13.33 -4.34 4.46
N LEU A 74 13.42 -3.55 5.52
CA LEU A 74 13.89 -4.01 6.83
C LEU A 74 12.98 -5.09 7.43
N VAL A 75 11.67 -4.97 7.23
CA VAL A 75 10.72 -6.01 7.64
C VAL A 75 10.90 -7.29 6.82
N ALA A 76 11.30 -7.19 5.55
CA ALA A 76 11.50 -8.35 4.68
C ALA A 76 12.82 -9.11 4.96
N VAL A 77 13.89 -8.43 5.39
CA VAL A 77 15.21 -9.03 5.70
C VAL A 77 15.17 -10.30 6.57
N PRO A 78 14.40 -10.39 7.68
CA PRO A 78 14.36 -11.59 8.50
C PRO A 78 13.69 -12.80 7.84
N PHE A 79 13.03 -12.63 6.69
CA PHE A 79 12.34 -13.70 5.99
C PHE A 79 13.21 -14.31 4.87
N PRO A 80 12.94 -15.56 4.45
CA PRO A 80 13.65 -16.15 3.33
C PRO A 80 13.45 -15.33 2.05
N LEU A 81 14.50 -15.19 1.24
CA LEU A 81 14.49 -14.38 0.02
C LEU A 81 13.31 -14.70 -0.93
N ALA A 82 12.89 -15.96 -0.98
CA ALA A 82 11.76 -16.41 -1.79
C ALA A 82 10.41 -15.77 -1.40
N TRP A 83 10.24 -15.36 -0.14
CA TRP A 83 9.02 -14.73 0.37
C TRP A 83 9.02 -13.21 0.21
N ASN A 84 10.19 -12.61 -0.02
CA ASN A 84 10.32 -11.16 -0.02
C ASN A 84 9.46 -10.47 -1.09
N PRO A 85 9.37 -10.96 -2.34
CA PRO A 85 8.43 -10.39 -3.30
C PRO A 85 6.99 -10.35 -2.80
N ALA A 86 6.53 -11.41 -2.11
CA ALA A 86 5.19 -11.48 -1.55
C ALA A 86 5.00 -10.51 -0.37
N ILE A 87 6.03 -10.31 0.46
CA ILE A 87 6.02 -9.32 1.55
C ILE A 87 5.85 -7.91 0.97
N TYR A 88 6.66 -7.56 -0.04
CA TYR A 88 6.56 -6.27 -0.71
C TYR A 88 5.19 -6.05 -1.37
N ALA A 89 4.70 -7.04 -2.10
CA ALA A 89 3.37 -6.97 -2.72
C ALA A 89 2.24 -6.83 -1.67
N GLY A 90 2.36 -7.53 -0.54
CA GLY A 90 1.42 -7.43 0.58
C GLY A 90 1.42 -6.03 1.21
N PHE A 91 2.59 -5.46 1.48
CA PHE A 91 2.70 -4.08 1.98
C PHE A 91 2.17 -3.07 0.97
N ALA A 92 2.52 -3.19 -0.31
CA ALA A 92 1.99 -2.32 -1.37
C ALA A 92 0.45 -2.37 -1.42
N PHE A 93 -0.13 -3.56 -1.30
CA PHE A 93 -1.58 -3.75 -1.22
C PHE A 93 -2.20 -3.08 0.01
N ILE A 94 -1.58 -3.25 1.19
CA ILE A 94 -2.02 -2.58 2.43
C ILE A 94 -1.97 -1.06 2.27
N PHE A 95 -0.87 -0.50 1.77
CA PHE A 95 -0.74 0.94 1.53
C PHE A 95 -1.78 1.46 0.54
N GLN A 96 -2.15 0.67 -0.46
CA GLN A 96 -3.22 1.01 -1.40
C GLN A 96 -4.61 0.96 -0.76
N LEU A 97 -4.81 0.16 0.29
CA LEU A 97 -6.05 0.13 1.07
C LEU A 97 -6.19 1.30 2.05
N LEU A 98 -5.09 1.87 2.54
CA LEU A 98 -5.12 2.92 3.57
C LEU A 98 -5.98 4.15 3.18
N PRO A 99 -5.91 4.71 1.96
CA PRO A 99 -6.77 5.83 1.57
C PRO A 99 -8.26 5.47 1.63
N ALA A 100 -8.64 4.27 1.19
CA ALA A 100 -10.03 3.82 1.24
C ALA A 100 -10.48 3.60 2.70
N ALA A 101 -9.65 2.97 3.53
CA ALA A 101 -9.90 2.84 4.95
C ALA A 101 -10.08 4.21 5.62
N PHE A 102 -9.23 5.20 5.28
CA PHE A 102 -9.37 6.56 5.77
C PHE A 102 -10.70 7.19 5.33
N LEU A 103 -11.08 7.06 4.06
CA LEU A 103 -12.35 7.59 3.53
C LEU A 103 -13.58 6.94 4.17
N PHE A 104 -13.54 5.65 4.51
CA PHE A 104 -14.65 4.97 5.18
C PHE A 104 -14.70 5.22 6.69
N SER A 105 -13.62 5.75 7.28
CA SER A 105 -13.61 6.15 8.68
C SER A 105 -14.46 7.40 8.93
N ASP A 106 -14.86 7.62 10.19
CA ASP A 106 -15.60 8.82 10.60
C ASP A 106 -14.86 10.12 10.24
N ARG A 107 -13.52 10.08 10.14
CA ARG A 107 -12.69 11.22 9.74
C ARG A 107 -12.89 11.61 8.27
N GLY A 108 -13.14 10.62 7.40
CA GLY A 108 -13.49 10.87 6.00
C GLY A 108 -14.89 11.46 5.83
N ALA A 109 -15.76 11.36 6.85
CA ALA A 109 -17.10 11.92 6.79
C ALA A 109 -17.16 13.45 6.81
N ALA A 110 -16.15 14.10 7.39
CA ALA A 110 -16.00 15.54 7.30
C ALA A 110 -15.67 16.02 5.87
N LEU A 111 -15.01 15.21 5.04
CA LEU A 111 -14.57 15.58 3.70
C LEU A 111 -15.62 15.34 2.61
N CYS A 112 -16.43 14.29 2.72
CA CYS A 112 -17.47 13.97 1.72
C CYS A 112 -18.66 13.26 2.38
N PRO A 113 -19.79 13.91 2.69
CA PRO A 113 -20.90 13.28 3.39
C PRO A 113 -21.53 12.08 2.65
N SER A 114 -21.47 12.04 1.32
CA SER A 114 -22.08 10.99 0.50
C SER A 114 -21.17 9.77 0.36
N SER A 115 -21.62 8.63 0.89
CA SER A 115 -20.95 7.33 0.78
C SER A 115 -20.76 6.88 -0.68
N ALA A 116 -21.71 7.19 -1.56
CA ALA A 116 -21.63 6.86 -2.99
C ALA A 116 -20.45 7.53 -3.71
N VAL A 117 -20.17 8.80 -3.42
CA VAL A 117 -19.05 9.54 -4.05
C VAL A 117 -17.71 8.99 -3.58
N ARG A 118 -17.62 8.53 -2.32
CA ARG A 118 -16.40 7.89 -1.80
C ARG A 118 -16.11 6.55 -2.48
N PHE A 119 -17.15 5.75 -2.74
CA PHE A 119 -17.00 4.51 -3.51
C PHE A 119 -16.58 4.79 -4.95
N ILE A 120 -17.14 5.82 -5.60
CA ILE A 120 -16.79 6.20 -6.97
C ILE A 120 -15.34 6.69 -7.02
N LEU A 121 -14.92 7.57 -6.09
CA LEU A 121 -13.55 8.07 -6.03
C LEU A 121 -12.55 6.94 -5.77
N GLY A 122 -12.81 6.08 -4.78
CA GLY A 122 -11.96 4.92 -4.51
C GLY A 122 -11.88 3.99 -5.73
N SER A 123 -13.02 3.67 -6.34
CA SER A 123 -13.06 2.83 -7.54
C SER A 123 -12.34 3.47 -8.72
N CYS A 124 -12.43 4.80 -8.88
CA CYS A 124 -11.72 5.55 -9.92
C CYS A 124 -10.20 5.53 -9.69
N SER A 125 -9.75 5.66 -8.44
CA SER A 125 -8.34 5.47 -8.06
C SER A 125 -7.85 4.05 -8.37
N ALA A 126 -8.71 3.04 -8.13
CA ALA A 126 -8.41 1.66 -8.49
C ALA A 126 -8.40 1.47 -10.03
N LEU A 127 -9.28 2.15 -10.78
CA LEU A 127 -9.39 2.02 -12.23
C LEU A 127 -8.35 2.85 -13.01
N HIS A 128 -7.80 3.92 -12.44
CA HIS A 128 -6.82 4.75 -13.13
C HIS A 128 -5.51 3.98 -13.32
N ARG A 129 -5.36 3.45 -14.53
CA ARG A 129 -4.21 2.69 -14.96
C ARG A 129 -3.05 3.65 -15.23
N ILE A 130 -2.08 3.69 -14.33
CA ILE A 130 -0.71 4.02 -14.75
C ILE A 130 -0.19 2.80 -15.50
N ARG A 131 -0.39 2.80 -16.82
CA ARG A 131 0.26 1.89 -17.77
C ARG A 131 1.73 2.31 -17.80
N MET A 132 2.51 1.91 -16.81
CA MET A 132 3.97 2.02 -16.91
C MET A 132 4.55 0.78 -17.58
N LYS A 133 5.30 1.10 -18.61
CA LYS A 133 5.83 0.29 -19.69
C LYS A 133 6.76 -0.77 -19.14
N SER A 134 6.43 -2.03 -19.39
CA SER A 134 7.43 -3.08 -19.52
C SER A 134 8.34 -2.68 -20.68
N SER A 135 9.45 -1.98 -20.42
CA SER A 135 10.58 -1.94 -21.35
C SER A 135 11.65 -2.86 -20.80
N SER A 136 11.49 -4.14 -21.11
CA SER A 136 12.61 -5.06 -21.30
C SER A 136 13.42 -4.58 -22.49
N THR A 137 14.61 -4.04 -22.23
CA THR A 137 15.81 -4.14 -23.08
C THR A 137 16.99 -4.20 -22.16
#